data_AF-A0A2D7GQA9-F1
#
_entry.id   AF-A0A2D7GQA9-F1
#
_cell.length_a   1.000
_cell.length_b   1.000
_cell.length_c   1.000
_cell.angle_alpha   90.00
_cell.angle_beta   90.00
_cell.angle_gamma   90.00
#
_symmetry.space_group_name_H-M   'P 1'
#
loop_
_entity.id
_entity.type
_entity.pdbx_description
1 polymer ?
#
loop_
_entity_poly.entity_id
_entity_poly.type
_entity_poly.pdbx_seq_one_letter_code
_entity_poly.pdbx_strand_id
1 'polypeptide(L)'
;MKGANNKAQGDKARINDEIKAKEVRLIGKDGEQVGVVSLAEATQLAEEATLDLVEISPNAEPPVCKVMDYGKFLFEKSKAQKEQKKKQKQIQVKEIKFRPGTDEG
;
A
#
# COMPACT_ATOMS: atom_id res chain seq x y z
N MET A 1 -19.57 14.74 -10.70
CA MET A 1 -19.61 14.24 -9.31
C MET A 1 -19.40 12.74 -9.30
N LYS A 2 -18.28 12.26 -8.72
CA LYS A 2 -18.09 10.96 -8.05
C LYS A 2 -16.66 10.94 -7.52
N GLY A 3 -16.43 11.67 -6.44
CA GLY A 3 -15.24 11.53 -5.62
C GLY A 3 -15.46 10.38 -4.66
N ALA A 4 -14.93 9.20 -4.97
CA ALA A 4 -14.82 8.12 -4.00
C ALA A 4 -13.43 8.21 -3.35
N ASN A 5 -13.28 9.20 -2.47
CA ASN A 5 -12.09 9.37 -1.65
C ASN A 5 -12.27 8.50 -0.41
N ASN A 6 -11.94 7.21 -0.49
CA ASN A 6 -11.88 6.32 0.68
C ASN A 6 -10.42 5.94 0.99
N LYS A 7 -9.59 6.97 1.17
CA LYS A 7 -8.24 6.90 1.73
C LYS A 7 -8.31 7.15 3.24
N ALA A 8 -8.97 6.27 4.01
CA ALA A 8 -8.96 6.39 5.46
C ALA A 8 -9.47 5.13 6.17
N GLN A 9 -8.66 4.05 6.17
CA GLN A 9 -8.66 3.09 7.29
C GLN A 9 -7.43 2.18 7.20
N GLY A 10 -6.44 2.47 8.05
CA GLY A 10 -5.33 1.57 8.43
C GLY A 10 -4.32 1.23 7.33
N ASP A 11 -3.14 1.86 7.35
CA ASP A 11 -2.00 1.60 6.44
C ASP A 11 -1.46 0.14 6.43
N LYS A 12 -2.07 -0.77 7.20
CA LYS A 12 -1.73 -2.18 7.28
C LYS A 12 -2.78 -3.01 6.55
N ALA A 13 -2.32 -3.80 5.58
CA ALA A 13 -3.14 -4.83 4.95
C ALA A 13 -3.53 -5.87 6.01
N ARG A 14 -4.76 -6.39 5.92
CA ARG A 14 -5.19 -7.54 6.71
C ARG A 14 -4.50 -8.79 6.20
N ILE A 15 -4.05 -9.65 7.10
CA ILE A 15 -3.35 -10.89 6.74
C ILE A 15 -4.01 -12.11 7.36
N ASN A 16 -3.96 -13.24 6.65
CA ASN A 16 -4.36 -14.55 7.15
C ASN A 16 -5.75 -14.50 7.83
N ASP A 17 -5.81 -14.82 9.13
CA ASP A 17 -7.05 -14.87 9.92
C ASP A 17 -7.74 -13.51 10.15
N GLU A 18 -7.08 -12.39 9.83
CA GLU A 18 -7.71 -11.07 9.91
C GLU A 18 -8.72 -10.85 8.77
N ILE A 19 -8.66 -11.66 7.72
CA ILE A 19 -9.54 -11.58 6.56
C ILE A 19 -10.86 -12.27 6.89
N LYS A 20 -11.98 -11.53 6.78
CA LYS A 20 -13.32 -12.00 7.15
C LYS A 20 -14.24 -12.27 5.95
N ALA A 21 -13.76 -12.05 4.74
CA ALA A 21 -14.51 -12.30 3.52
C ALA A 21 -14.74 -13.80 3.32
N LYS A 22 -15.92 -14.20 2.82
CA LYS A 22 -16.21 -15.61 2.52
C LYS A 22 -15.55 -16.06 1.21
N GLU A 23 -15.57 -15.17 0.23
CA GLU A 23 -15.00 -15.37 -1.10
C GLU A 23 -14.04 -14.22 -1.40
N VAL A 24 -12.94 -14.55 -2.04
CA VAL A 24 -11.88 -13.61 -2.38
C VAL A 24 -11.41 -13.86 -3.80
N ARG A 25 -11.00 -12.79 -4.49
CA ARG A 25 -10.25 -12.89 -5.73
C ARG A 25 -8.78 -13.11 -5.39
N LEU A 26 -8.27 -14.30 -5.67
CA LEU A 26 -6.93 -14.72 -5.31
C LEU A 26 -5.92 -14.48 -6.43
N ILE A 27 -4.78 -13.91 -6.05
CA ILE A 27 -3.58 -13.79 -6.85
C ILE A 27 -2.49 -14.66 -6.19
N GLY A 28 -1.93 -15.61 -6.93
CA GLY A 28 -0.86 -16.49 -6.47
C GLY A 28 0.47 -15.77 -6.27
N LYS A 29 1.45 -16.48 -5.71
CA LYS A 29 2.78 -15.95 -5.35
C LYS A 29 3.55 -15.33 -6.52
N ASP A 30 3.41 -15.89 -7.71
CA ASP A 30 4.11 -15.46 -8.93
C ASP A 30 3.30 -14.44 -9.74
N GLY A 31 2.17 -13.97 -9.21
CA GLY A 31 1.24 -13.07 -9.91
C GLY A 31 0.22 -13.79 -10.79
N GLU A 32 0.14 -15.11 -10.69
CA GLU A 32 -0.91 -15.92 -11.34
C GLU A 32 -2.30 -15.52 -10.84
N GLN A 33 -3.25 -15.38 -11.75
CA GLN A 33 -4.65 -15.12 -11.41
C GLN A 33 -5.38 -16.45 -11.21
N VAL A 34 -5.57 -16.86 -9.96
CA VAL A 34 -6.30 -18.09 -9.62
C VAL A 34 -7.81 -17.91 -9.83
N GLY A 35 -8.30 -16.69 -9.63
CA GLY A 35 -9.72 -16.35 -9.82
C GLY A 35 -10.44 -16.11 -8.50
N VAL A 36 -11.74 -16.36 -8.46
CA VAL A 36 -12.55 -16.23 -7.24
C VAL A 36 -12.61 -17.58 -6.55
N VAL A 37 -12.15 -17.64 -5.31
CA VAL A 37 -12.09 -18.84 -4.48
C VAL A 37 -12.62 -18.55 -3.08
N SER A 38 -12.89 -19.61 -2.31
CA SER A 38 -13.23 -19.44 -0.90
C SER A 38 -12.03 -18.94 -0.09
N LEU A 39 -12.29 -18.30 1.04
CA LEU A 39 -11.22 -17.92 1.97
C LEU A 39 -10.39 -19.12 2.42
N ALA A 40 -11.03 -20.28 2.66
CA ALA A 40 -10.37 -21.49 3.09
C ALA A 40 -9.34 -21.99 2.04
N GLU A 41 -9.74 -22.04 0.76
CA GLU A 41 -8.82 -22.40 -0.33
C GLU A 41 -7.68 -21.39 -0.49
N ALA A 42 -7.98 -20.09 -0.35
CA ALA A 42 -6.96 -19.05 -0.40
C ALA A 42 -5.94 -19.18 0.73
N THR A 43 -6.38 -19.49 1.95
CA THR A 43 -5.50 -19.73 3.10
C THR A 43 -4.68 -20.99 2.89
N GLN A 44 -5.29 -22.08 2.41
CA GLN A 44 -4.56 -23.32 2.14
C GLN A 44 -3.45 -23.12 1.11
N LEU A 45 -3.72 -22.40 0.01
CA LEU A 45 -2.71 -22.09 -1.01
C LEU A 45 -1.56 -21.23 -0.46
N ALA A 46 -1.85 -20.33 0.49
CA ALA A 46 -0.82 -19.55 1.16
C ALA A 46 0.04 -20.43 2.08
N GLU A 47 -0.58 -21.32 2.85
CA GLU A 47 0.12 -22.30 3.71
C GLU A 47 1.00 -23.27 2.90
N GLU A 48 0.48 -23.83 1.81
CA GLU A 48 1.23 -24.70 0.89
C GLU A 48 2.44 -24.00 0.28
N ALA A 49 2.31 -22.69 0.02
CA ALA A 49 3.42 -21.86 -0.45
C ALA A 49 4.36 -21.38 0.68
N THR A 50 4.03 -21.61 1.95
CA THR A 50 4.72 -21.05 3.13
C THR A 50 4.83 -19.52 3.06
N LEU A 51 3.75 -18.87 2.63
CA LEU A 51 3.63 -17.42 2.47
C LEU A 51 2.37 -16.91 3.19
N ASP A 52 2.22 -15.59 3.28
CA ASP A 52 1.03 -14.98 3.88
C ASP A 52 -0.06 -14.73 2.84
N LEU A 53 -1.31 -14.91 3.23
CA LEU A 53 -2.46 -14.41 2.49
C LEU A 53 -2.69 -12.94 2.87
N VAL A 54 -2.48 -12.01 1.95
CA VAL A 54 -2.59 -10.58 2.21
C VAL A 54 -3.75 -9.97 1.44
N GLU A 55 -4.67 -9.30 2.15
CA GLU A 55 -5.77 -8.54 1.55
C GLU A 55 -5.24 -7.20 1.01
N ILE A 56 -5.17 -7.07 -0.32
CA ILE A 56 -4.62 -5.88 -0.99
C ILE A 56 -5.69 -4.86 -1.33
N SER A 57 -6.89 -5.33 -1.67
CA SER A 57 -8.00 -4.44 -1.98
C SER A 57 -9.26 -4.90 -1.24
N PRO A 58 -9.52 -4.38 -0.02
CA PRO A 58 -10.75 -4.66 0.71
C PRO A 58 -11.99 -4.06 0.05
N ASN A 59 -11.81 -3.02 -0.77
CA ASN A 59 -12.91 -2.27 -1.40
C ASN A 59 -13.40 -2.91 -2.71
N ALA A 60 -12.81 -4.03 -3.14
CA ALA A 60 -13.24 -4.73 -4.34
C ALA A 60 -14.34 -5.75 -3.99
N GLU A 61 -15.22 -6.02 -4.96
CA GLU A 61 -16.22 -7.09 -4.86
C GLU A 61 -15.91 -8.16 -5.92
N PRO A 62 -15.51 -9.38 -5.54
CA PRO A 62 -15.02 -9.80 -4.21
C PRO A 62 -13.66 -9.15 -3.85
N PRO A 63 -13.31 -9.08 -2.53
CA PRO A 63 -12.03 -8.54 -2.07
C PRO A 63 -10.83 -9.23 -2.71
N VAL A 64 -9.77 -8.47 -3.01
CA VAL A 64 -8.58 -9.03 -3.68
C VAL A 64 -7.54 -9.41 -2.63
N CYS A 65 -7.21 -10.70 -2.60
CA CYS A 65 -6.15 -11.26 -1.77
C CYS A 65 -4.98 -11.73 -2.64
N LYS A 66 -3.77 -11.59 -2.13
CA LYS A 66 -2.54 -12.02 -2.79
C LYS A 66 -1.69 -12.84 -1.84
N VAL A 67 -1.19 -13.97 -2.31
CA VAL A 67 -0.21 -14.80 -1.60
C VAL A 67 1.16 -14.14 -1.74
N MET A 68 1.78 -13.70 -0.64
CA MET A 68 3.13 -13.14 -0.63
C MET A 68 3.71 -13.00 0.78
N ASP A 69 5.02 -12.75 0.87
CA ASP A 69 5.68 -12.41 2.14
C ASP A 69 5.35 -10.95 2.54
N TYR A 70 4.53 -10.80 3.57
CA TYR A 70 4.10 -9.48 4.04
C TYR A 70 5.24 -8.67 4.67
N GLY A 71 6.15 -9.34 5.38
CA GLY A 71 7.30 -8.71 6.03
C GLY A 71 8.25 -8.08 5.01
N LYS A 72 8.59 -8.83 3.96
CA LYS A 72 9.41 -8.35 2.84
C LYS A 72 8.72 -7.20 2.11
N PHE A 73 7.42 -7.32 1.84
CA PHE A 73 6.65 -6.25 1.20
C PHE A 73 6.67 -4.95 2.01
N LEU A 74 6.48 -5.01 3.34
CA LEU A 74 6.55 -3.83 4.20
C LEU A 74 7.93 -3.18 4.20
N PHE A 75 8.99 -3.99 4.19
CA PHE A 75 10.36 -3.49 4.11
C PHE A 75 10.62 -2.76 2.79
N GLU A 76 10.25 -3.37 1.66
CA GLU A 76 10.40 -2.79 0.33
C GLU A 76 9.57 -1.51 0.17
N LYS A 77 8.31 -1.52 0.63
CA LYS A 77 7.44 -0.34 0.64
C LYS A 77 8.04 0.79 1.47
N SER A 78 8.54 0.50 2.67
CA SER A 78 9.20 1.49 3.54
C SER A 78 10.48 2.05 2.91
N LYS A 79 11.30 1.20 2.30
CA LYS A 79 12.52 1.61 1.58
C LYS A 79 12.18 2.54 0.41
N ALA A 80 11.23 2.14 -0.44
CA ALA A 80 10.78 2.94 -1.58
C ALA A 80 10.19 4.29 -1.14
N GLN A 81 9.37 4.31 -0.08
CA GLN A 81 8.82 5.56 0.47
C GLN A 81 9.92 6.49 1.00
N LYS A 82 10.95 5.95 1.66
CA LYS A 82 12.10 6.75 2.13
C LYS A 82 12.89 7.33 0.95
N GLU A 83 13.13 6.54 -0.09
CA GLU A 83 13.80 7.02 -1.30
C GLU A 83 12.99 8.10 -2.02
N GLN A 84 11.66 7.94 -2.10
CA GLN A 84 10.77 8.93 -2.69
C GLN A 84 10.79 10.25 -1.90
N LYS A 85 10.74 10.19 -0.56
CA LYS A 85 10.86 11.37 0.31
C LYS A 85 12.20 12.08 0.17
N LYS A 86 13.30 11.34 0.01
CA LYS A 86 14.65 11.92 -0.24
C LYS A 86 14.73 12.62 -1.59
N LYS A 87 14.09 12.06 -2.63
CA LYS A 87 14.06 12.63 -3.99
C LYS A 87 13.12 13.84 -4.10
N GLN A 88 12.18 14.01 -3.17
CA GLN A 88 11.30 15.17 -3.14
C GLN A 88 12.11 16.43 -2.85
N LYS A 89 12.25 17.32 -3.84
CA LYS A 89 12.89 18.64 -3.66
C LYS A 89 12.17 19.39 -2.55
N GLN A 90 12.80 19.54 -1.38
CA GLN A 90 12.36 20.49 -0.38
C GLN A 90 12.68 21.89 -0.90
N ILE A 91 11.67 22.59 -1.39
CA ILE A 91 11.80 24.00 -1.76
C ILE A 91 11.80 24.78 -0.44
N GLN A 92 12.99 25.10 0.08
CA GLN A 92 13.12 26.10 1.13
C GLN A 92 12.93 27.48 0.51
N VAL A 93 11.79 28.10 0.79
CA VAL A 93 11.57 29.51 0.47
C VAL A 93 12.49 30.33 1.36
N LYS A 94 13.60 30.82 0.81
CA LYS A 94 14.45 31.82 1.47
C LYS A 94 13.82 33.18 1.21
N GLU A 95 13.01 33.68 2.13
CA GLU A 95 12.55 35.07 2.10
C GLU A 95 13.76 35.99 2.25
N ILE A 96 14.17 36.64 1.16
CA ILE A 96 15.18 37.70 1.20
C ILE A 96 14.48 38.95 1.70
N LYS A 97 14.79 39.35 2.93
CA LYS A 97 14.29 40.59 3.54
C LYS A 97 15.04 41.77 2.92
N PHE A 98 14.45 42.40 1.90
CA PHE A 98 14.96 43.65 1.35
C PHE A 98 14.83 44.75 2.40
N ARG A 99 15.96 45.31 2.83
CA ARG A 99 15.99 46.62 3.49
C ARG A 99 16.23 47.66 2.40
N PRO A 100 15.35 48.66 2.23
CA PRO A 100 15.65 49.78 1.36
C PRO A 100 16.87 50.51 1.94
N GLY A 101 18.00 50.44 1.23
CA GLY A 101 19.12 51.33 1.50
C GLY A 101 18.73 52.71 1.01
N THR A 102 18.50 53.63 1.94
CA THR A 102 18.62 55.06 1.65
C THR A 102 20.09 55.32 1.34
N ASP A 103 20.39 55.40 0.05
CA ASP A 103 21.55 56.10 -0.45
C ASP A 103 21.22 57.59 -0.29
N GLU A 104 21.68 58.18 0.82
CA GLU A 104 21.66 59.62 1.04
C GLU A 104 22.73 60.23 0.12
N GLY A 105 22.29 61.06 -0.82
CA GLY A 105 23.17 61.93 -1.61
C GLY A 105 23.62 63.17 -0.85
#